data_AF-A0A8H7S1M8-F1
#
_entry.id   AF-A0A8H7S1M8-F1
#
_cell.length_a   1.000
_cell.length_b   1.000
_cell.length_c   1.000
_cell.angle_alpha   90.00
_cell.angle_beta   90.00
_cell.angle_gamma   90.00
#
_symmetry.space_group_name_H-M   'P 1'
#
loop_
_entity.id
_entity.type
_entity.pdbx_description
1 polymer ?
#
loop_
_entity_poly.entity_id
_entity_poly.type
_entity_poly.pdbx_seq_one_letter_code
_entity_poly.pdbx_strand_id
1 'polypeptide(L)'
;MSLAVINVHQDELANEHTTPSSNILANRHRRLVIKKKVIAIGKLSRQLSVLRENPEMVKEIKNMNGKLPVGTLAHGEQGLRQGM
;
A
#
# COMPACT_ATOMS: atom_id res chain seq x y z
N MET A 1 20.79 -10.41 8.33
CA MET A 1 20.57 -9.16 7.58
C MET A 1 21.01 -9.40 6.13
N SER A 2 20.16 -10.05 5.32
CA SER A 2 20.49 -10.29 3.91
C SER A 2 20.09 -9.07 3.10
N LEU A 3 21.09 -8.31 2.66
CA LEU A 3 20.94 -7.21 1.72
C LEU A 3 20.65 -7.82 0.35
N ALA A 4 19.39 -7.74 -0.09
CA ALA A 4 19.05 -8.03 -1.48
C ALA A 4 19.54 -6.85 -2.35
N VAL A 5 20.75 -6.98 -2.89
CA VAL A 5 21.25 -6.08 -3.93
C VAL A 5 20.42 -6.34 -5.18
N ILE A 6 19.71 -5.31 -5.62
CA ILE A 6 18.87 -5.29 -6.81
C ILE A 6 19.81 -5.31 -8.03
N ASN A 7 20.01 -6.48 -8.62
CA ASN A 7 20.67 -6.57 -9.93
C ASN A 7 19.62 -6.28 -11.02
N VAL A 8 19.51 -5.01 -11.44
CA VAL A 8 18.55 -4.55 -12.46
C VAL A 8 19.19 -4.37 -13.85
N HIS A 9 20.43 -4.82 -14.07
CA HIS A 9 21.12 -4.59 -15.36
C HIS A 9 21.86 -5.81 -15.89
N GLN A 10 21.24 -6.99 -15.87
CA GLN A 10 21.81 -8.16 -16.56
C GLN A 10 20.76 -9.05 -17.24
N ASP A 11 19.71 -8.44 -17.81
CA ASP A 11 18.68 -9.15 -18.58
C ASP A 11 18.59 -8.68 -20.06
N GLU A 12 19.50 -7.80 -20.52
CA GLU A 12 19.43 -7.25 -21.89
C GLU A 12 20.32 -8.00 -22.92
N LEU A 13 21.01 -9.09 -22.55
CA LEU A 13 21.93 -9.79 -23.48
C LEU A 13 21.81 -11.32 -23.52
N ALA A 14 20.75 -11.91 -22.96
CA ALA A 14 20.55 -13.35 -23.09
C ALA A 14 19.07 -13.70 -23.19
N ASN A 15 18.61 -13.94 -24.42
CA ASN A 15 17.98 -15.20 -24.84
C ASN A 15 16.82 -14.95 -25.81
N GLU A 16 17.10 -15.22 -27.09
CA GLU A 16 16.17 -15.26 -28.22
C GLU A 16 15.18 -16.46 -28.16
N HIS A 17 14.88 -17.00 -26.97
CA HIS A 17 13.99 -18.14 -26.77
C HIS A 17 13.20 -18.07 -25.45
N THR A 18 12.48 -16.98 -25.19
CA THR A 18 11.34 -17.01 -24.26
C THR A 18 10.07 -17.38 -25.01
N THR A 19 9.57 -18.60 -24.81
CA THR A 19 8.25 -19.03 -25.26
C THR A 19 7.20 -17.95 -24.94
N PRO A 20 6.24 -17.64 -25.83
CA PRO A 20 5.28 -16.54 -25.67
C PRO A 20 4.49 -16.58 -24.33
N SER A 21 4.37 -17.78 -23.73
CA SER A 21 3.67 -17.99 -22.46
C SER A 21 4.36 -17.35 -21.25
N SER A 22 5.70 -17.34 -21.19
CA SER A 22 6.42 -16.77 -20.03
C SER A 22 6.31 -15.23 -19.98
N ASN A 23 6.31 -14.58 -21.15
CA ASN A 23 6.17 -13.14 -21.26
C ASN A 23 4.75 -12.65 -20.87
N ILE A 24 3.71 -13.43 -21.19
CA ILE A 24 2.33 -13.14 -20.76
C ILE A 24 2.18 -13.27 -19.23
N LEU A 25 2.78 -14.29 -18.61
CA LEU A 25 2.74 -14.48 -17.17
C LEU A 25 3.47 -13.35 -16.41
N ALA A 26 4.64 -12.94 -16.90
CA ALA A 26 5.39 -11.81 -16.36
C ALA A 26 4.60 -10.49 -16.42
N ASN A 27 3.97 -10.21 -17.57
CA ASN A 27 3.12 -9.03 -17.75
C ASN A 27 1.88 -9.06 -16.85
N ARG A 28 1.25 -10.22 -16.65
CA ARG A 28 0.11 -10.39 -15.74
C ARG A 28 0.51 -10.13 -14.29
N HIS A 29 1.66 -10.64 -13.85
CA HIS A 29 2.20 -10.39 -12.52
C HIS A 29 2.49 -8.90 -12.31
N ARG A 30 3.17 -8.25 -13.27
CA ARG A 30 3.44 -6.81 -13.23
C ARG A 30 2.15 -5.99 -13.12
N ARG A 31 1.12 -6.31 -13.91
CA ARG A 31 -0.19 -5.64 -13.84
C ARG A 31 -0.88 -5.81 -12.49
N LEU A 32 -0.80 -7.00 -11.88
CA LEU A 32 -1.33 -7.24 -10.53
C LEU A 32 -0.61 -6.40 -9.48
N VAL A 33 0.72 -6.31 -9.55
CA VAL A 33 1.53 -5.48 -8.64
C VAL A 33 1.14 -4.01 -8.78
N ILE A 34 1.04 -3.49 -10.02
CA ILE A 34 0.62 -2.11 -10.28
C ILE A 34 -0.77 -1.86 -9.72
N LYS A 35 -1.74 -2.75 -9.99
CA LYS A 35 -3.11 -2.63 -9.45
C LYS A 35 -3.11 -2.57 -7.93
N LYS A 36 -2.34 -3.44 -7.26
CA LYS A 36 -2.21 -3.45 -5.80
C LYS A 36 -1.62 -2.13 -5.28
N LYS A 37 -0.59 -1.59 -5.95
CA LYS A 37 0.01 -0.29 -5.60
C LYS A 37 -1.01 0.85 -5.71
N VAL A 38 -1.76 0.92 -6.81
CA VAL A 38 -2.79 1.95 -7.03
C VAL A 38 -3.87 1.89 -5.95
N ILE A 39 -4.38 0.69 -5.63
CA ILE A 39 -5.38 0.51 -4.58
C ILE A 39 -4.84 0.94 -3.22
N ALA A 40 -3.59 0.60 -2.89
CA ALA A 40 -2.96 1.00 -1.64
C ALA A 40 -2.83 2.54 -1.53
N ILE A 41 -2.40 3.21 -2.61
CA ILE A 41 -2.31 4.68 -2.65
C ILE A 41 -3.68 5.32 -2.45
N GLY A 42 -4.72 4.82 -3.13
CA GLY A 42 -6.09 5.33 -2.97
C GLY A 42 -6.62 5.18 -1.54
N LYS A 43 -6.35 4.04 -0.90
CA LYS A 43 -6.70 3.82 0.51
C LYS A 43 -5.98 4.79 1.44
N LEU A 44 -4.67 4.97 1.26
CA LEU A 44 -3.88 5.91 2.06
C LEU A 44 -4.33 7.35 1.87
N SER A 45 -4.63 7.75 0.64
CA SER A 45 -5.16 9.09 0.33
C SER A 45 -6.44 9.37 1.12
N ARG A 46 -7.40 8.45 1.08
CA ARG A 46 -8.65 8.56 1.86
C ARG A 46 -8.39 8.65 3.36
N GLN A 47 -7.50 7.80 3.90
CA GLN A 47 -7.16 7.82 5.32
C GLN A 47 -6.50 9.13 5.75
N LEU A 48 -5.63 9.69 4.90
CA LEU A 48 -4.95 10.95 5.15
C LEU A 48 -5.93 12.14 5.14
N SER A 49 -6.91 12.16 4.23
CA SER A 49 -7.96 13.18 4.23
C SER A 49 -8.72 13.20 5.55
N VAL A 50 -9.16 12.05 6.04
CA VAL A 50 -9.89 11.94 7.32
C VAL A 50 -9.07 12.47 8.49
N LEU A 51 -7.76 12.16 8.53
CA LEU A 51 -6.85 12.68 9.56
C LEU A 51 -6.68 14.21 9.51
N ARG A 52 -6.72 14.80 8.31
CA ARG A 52 -6.61 16.26 8.12
C ARG A 52 -7.89 16.99 8.47
N GLU A 53 -9.03 16.37 8.18
CA GLU A 53 -10.36 16.92 8.46
C GLU A 53 -10.73 16.83 9.95
N ASN A 54 -10.24 15.81 10.66
CA ASN A 54 -10.63 15.54 12.05
C ASN A 54 -9.43 15.48 13.03
N PRO A 55 -8.61 16.54 13.16
CA PRO A 55 -7.40 16.51 13.98
C PRO A 55 -7.70 16.39 15.49
N GLU A 56 -8.76 17.00 15.98
CA GLU A 56 -9.10 17.01 17.43
C GLU A 56 -9.56 15.62 17.89
N MET A 57 -10.48 14.96 17.18
CA MET A 57 -10.90 13.58 17.52
C MET A 57 -9.71 12.61 17.50
N VAL A 58 -8.80 12.77 16.55
CA VAL A 58 -7.57 11.97 16.48
C VAL A 58 -6.68 12.21 17.69
N LYS A 59 -6.59 13.46 18.16
CA LYS A 59 -5.81 13.84 19.34
C LYS A 59 -6.43 13.29 20.61
N GLU A 60 -7.74 13.35 20.77
CA GLU A 60 -8.47 12.76 21.90
C GLU A 60 -8.23 11.24 21.99
N ILE A 61 -8.44 10.51 20.90
CA ILE A 61 -8.20 9.06 20.86
C ILE A 61 -6.73 8.73 21.16
N LYS A 62 -5.79 9.52 20.64
CA LYS A 62 -4.36 9.37 20.96
C LYS A 62 -4.05 9.67 22.42
N ASN A 63 -4.71 10.63 23.04
CA ASN A 63 -4.51 10.95 24.45
C ASN A 63 -5.04 9.83 25.36
N MET A 64 -6.17 9.20 25.00
CA MET A 64 -6.73 8.08 25.76
C MET A 64 -5.92 6.79 25.59
N ASN A 65 -5.57 6.44 24.34
CA ASN A 65 -5.03 5.12 24.03
C ASN A 65 -3.52 5.12 23.72
N GLY A 66 -2.86 6.29 23.71
CA GLY A 66 -1.46 6.50 23.32
C GLY A 66 -1.19 6.39 21.82
N LYS A 67 -2.04 5.67 21.06
CA LYS A 67 -1.93 5.47 19.60
C LYS A 67 -3.30 5.29 18.97
N LEU A 68 -3.39 5.57 17.67
CA LEU A 68 -4.59 5.23 16.91
C LEU A 68 -4.65 3.70 16.74
N PRO A 69 -5.79 3.05 17.08
CA PRO A 69 -5.94 1.62 16.86
C PRO A 69 -5.80 1.26 15.38
N VAL A 70 -5.27 0.06 15.12
CA VAL A 70 -5.01 -0.40 13.75
C VAL A 70 -6.35 -0.67 13.08
N GLY A 71 -6.55 -0.13 11.88
CA GLY A 71 -7.80 -0.33 11.13
C GLY A 71 -8.91 0.66 11.47
N THR A 72 -8.75 1.57 12.44
CA THR A 72 -9.73 2.64 12.74
C THR A 72 -10.10 3.45 11.50
N LEU A 73 -9.12 3.87 10.70
CA LEU A 73 -9.38 4.68 9.50
C LEU A 73 -9.88 3.87 8.29
N ALA A 74 -10.04 2.54 8.40
CA ALA A 74 -10.52 1.73 7.28
C ALA A 74 -11.94 2.09 6.87
N HIS A 75 -12.78 2.47 7.84
CA HIS A 75 -14.14 2.96 7.64
C HIS A 75 -14.22 4.50 7.51
N GLY A 76 -13.07 5.18 7.45
CA GLY A 76 -12.98 6.64 7.43
C GLY A 76 -13.34 7.26 8.78
N GLU A 77 -14.10 8.36 8.77
CA GLU A 77 -14.51 9.08 9.97
C GLU A 77 -15.34 8.22 10.94
N GLN A 78 -16.19 7.33 10.43
CA GLN A 78 -17.01 6.46 11.26
C GLN A 78 -16.17 5.60 12.22
N GLY A 79 -14.98 5.19 11.80
CA GLY A 79 -14.10 4.43 12.66
C GLY A 79 -13.49 5.27 13.79
N LEU A 80 -13.29 6.58 13.59
CA LEU A 80 -12.88 7.48 14.67
C LEU A 80 -13.98 7.58 15.74
N ARG A 81 -15.26 7.67 15.33
CA ARG A 81 -16.39 7.71 16.25
C ARG A 81 -16.59 6.43 17.05
N GLN A 82 -16.16 5.29 16.49
CA GLN A 82 -16.25 3.98 17.14
C GLN A 82 -15.03 3.65 18.02
N GLY A 83 -13.94 4.39 17.85
CA GLY A 83 -12.72 4.30 18.68
C GLY A 83 -12.69 5.27 19.85
N MET A 84 -13.68 6.17 19.95
CA MET A 84 -14.08 6.84 21.19
C MET A 84 -14.86 5.87 22.07
#